data_AF-A0A9E3ADI7-F1
#
_entry.id   AF-A0A9E3ADI7-F1
#
_cell.length_a   1.000
_cell.length_b   1.000
_cell.length_c   1.000
_cell.angle_alpha   90.00
_cell.angle_beta   90.00
_cell.angle_gamma   90.00
#
_symmetry.space_group_name_H-M   'P 1'
#
loop_
_entity.id
_entity.type
_entity.pdbx_description
1 polymer ?
#
loop_
_entity_poly.entity_id
_entity_poly.type
_entity_poly.pdbx_seq_one_letter_code
_entity_poly.pdbx_strand_id
1 'polypeptide(L)'
;MRHGLAEMIRYRMLLIVAGYPDGNDCDALKSDPAFKMALGRPPESGADLCSQPTISRLENLPGPTALKRMMAAMIAVFCDSFDPVPRRILL
;
A
#
# COMPACT_ATOMS: atom_id res chain seq x y z
N MET A 1 -10.98 -5.98 -5.14
CA MET A 1 -10.25 -7.28 -5.15
C MET A 1 -9.60 -7.49 -3.79
N ARG A 2 -9.57 -8.72 -3.25
CA ARG A 2 -8.89 -9.03 -1.98
C ARG A 2 -7.71 -9.96 -2.28
N HIS A 3 -6.53 -9.66 -1.74
CA HIS A 3 -5.34 -10.50 -1.84
C HIS A 3 -5.10 -11.19 -0.49
N GLY A 4 -4.79 -12.48 -0.52
CA GLY A 4 -4.45 -13.23 0.69
C GLY A 4 -3.06 -12.85 1.23
N LEU A 5 -2.85 -12.93 2.54
CA LEU A 5 -1.56 -12.61 3.16
C LEU A 5 -0.40 -13.40 2.55
N ALA A 6 -0.58 -14.72 2.41
CA ALA A 6 0.44 -15.59 1.83
C ALA A 6 0.80 -15.23 0.38
N GLU A 7 -0.19 -14.80 -0.42
CA GLU A 7 0.04 -14.35 -1.79
C GLU A 7 0.84 -13.05 -1.80
N MET A 8 0.46 -12.06 -0.98
CA MET A 8 1.17 -10.79 -0.90
C MET A 8 2.62 -10.98 -0.46
N ILE A 9 2.88 -11.86 0.53
CA ILE A 9 4.23 -12.19 0.99
C ILE A 9 5.05 -12.84 -0.14
N ARG A 10 4.50 -13.84 -0.84
CA ARG A 10 5.22 -14.51 -1.93
C ARG A 10 5.52 -13.57 -3.08
N TYR A 11 4.55 -12.76 -3.50
CA TYR A 11 4.77 -11.76 -4.54
C TYR A 11 5.86 -10.78 -4.13
N ARG A 12 5.83 -10.33 -2.87
CA ARG A 12 6.84 -9.43 -2.34
C ARG A 12 8.24 -10.04 -2.35
N MET A 13 8.38 -11.31 -1.93
CA MET A 13 9.65 -12.03 -2.01
C MET A 13 10.16 -12.14 -3.45
N LEU A 14 9.28 -12.44 -4.42
CA LEU A 14 9.65 -12.52 -5.83
C LEU A 14 10.12 -11.17 -6.37
N LEU A 15 9.46 -10.07 -6.03
CA LEU A 15 9.88 -8.72 -6.41
C LEU A 15 11.28 -8.39 -5.89
N ILE A 16 11.56 -8.69 -4.62
CA ILE A 16 12.90 -8.47 -4.02
C ILE A 16 13.96 -9.27 -4.79
N VAL A 17 13.70 -10.56 -5.03
CA VAL A 17 14.64 -11.44 -5.74
C VAL A 17 14.86 -10.99 -7.19
N ALA A 18 13.83 -10.45 -7.85
CA ALA A 18 13.90 -9.93 -9.21
C ALA A 18 14.55 -8.53 -9.31
N GLY A 19 14.96 -7.90 -8.18
CA GLY A 19 15.63 -6.61 -8.18
C GLY A 19 14.72 -5.40 -7.95
N TYR A 20 13.50 -5.61 -7.47
CA TYR A 20 12.50 -4.57 -7.15
C TYR A 20 12.25 -4.44 -5.62
N PRO A 21 13.26 -4.08 -4.82
CA PRO A 21 13.16 -4.08 -3.37
C PRO A 21 12.38 -2.89 -2.79
N ASP A 22 12.15 -1.80 -3.51
CA ASP A 22 11.40 -0.63 -3.05
C ASP A 22 9.88 -0.76 -3.28
N GLY A 23 9.46 -1.69 -4.14
CA GLY A 23 8.06 -2.03 -4.39
C GLY A 23 7.28 -0.99 -5.20
N ASN A 24 7.90 0.09 -5.69
CA ASN A 24 7.21 1.10 -6.52
C ASN A 24 6.70 0.49 -7.85
N ASP A 25 7.41 -0.50 -8.40
CA ASP A 25 7.10 -1.17 -9.65
C ASP A 25 5.94 -2.18 -9.53
N CYS A 26 5.39 -2.41 -8.34
CA CYS A 26 4.27 -3.35 -8.15
C CYS A 26 3.07 -3.01 -9.05
N ASP A 27 2.81 -1.73 -9.33
CA ASP A 27 1.68 -1.32 -10.15
C ASP A 27 1.87 -1.65 -11.63
N ALA A 28 3.12 -1.65 -12.11
CA ALA A 28 3.49 -2.07 -13.47
C ALA A 28 3.57 -3.61 -13.57
N LEU A 29 4.10 -4.26 -12.54
CA LEU A 29 4.39 -5.70 -12.53
C LEU A 29 3.22 -6.58 -12.09
N LYS A 30 2.13 -6.01 -11.55
CA LYS A 30 0.98 -6.80 -11.08
C LYS A 30 0.32 -7.65 -12.18
N SER A 31 0.42 -7.20 -13.43
CA SER A 31 -0.13 -7.86 -14.61
C SER A 31 0.92 -8.71 -15.34
N ASP A 32 2.18 -8.70 -14.88
CA ASP A 32 3.28 -9.38 -15.55
C ASP A 32 3.04 -10.91 -15.60
N PRO A 33 3.11 -11.52 -16.81
CA PRO A 33 2.91 -12.95 -17.01
C PRO A 33 3.82 -13.83 -16.17
N ALA A 34 5.09 -13.47 -15.99
CA ALA A 34 6.07 -14.28 -15.26
C ALA A 34 5.76 -14.30 -13.76
N PHE A 35 5.44 -13.15 -13.17
CA PHE A 35 5.02 -13.10 -11.76
C PHE A 35 3.68 -13.81 -11.53
N LYS A 36 2.72 -13.70 -12.46
CA LYS A 36 1.46 -14.46 -12.39
C LYS A 36 1.73 -15.96 -12.39
N MET A 37 2.53 -16.47 -13.33
CA MET A 37 2.88 -17.89 -13.41
C MET A 37 3.64 -18.37 -12.17
N ALA A 38 4.60 -17.59 -11.67
CA ALA A 38 5.37 -17.92 -10.46
C ALA A 38 4.48 -18.08 -9.21
N LEU A 39 3.30 -17.45 -9.21
CA LEU A 39 2.31 -17.54 -8.13
C LEU A 39 1.12 -18.45 -8.48
N GLY A 40 1.27 -19.28 -9.52
CA GLY A 40 0.27 -20.28 -9.91
C GLY A 40 -0.96 -19.70 -10.60
N ARG A 41 -0.86 -18.51 -11.20
CA ARG A 41 -1.93 -17.86 -11.96
C ARG A 41 -1.70 -18.01 -13.47
N PRO A 42 -2.77 -18.09 -14.28
CA PRO A 42 -2.64 -18.01 -15.73
C PRO A 42 -2.00 -16.66 -16.15
N PRO A 43 -1.07 -16.65 -17.12
CA PRO A 43 -0.35 -15.43 -17.51
C PRO A 43 -1.28 -14.35 -18.07
N GLU A 44 -2.16 -14.73 -19.01
CA GLU A 44 -3.01 -13.77 -19.74
C GLU A 44 -4.38 -13.56 -19.08
N SER A 45 -5.00 -14.65 -18.61
CA SER A 45 -6.36 -14.63 -18.05
C SER A 45 -6.41 -14.59 -16.53
N GLY A 46 -5.27 -14.76 -15.87
CA GLY A 46 -5.16 -14.71 -14.42
C GLY A 46 -5.35 -13.30 -13.92
N ALA A 47 -6.08 -13.17 -12.80
CA ALA A 47 -6.31 -11.88 -12.20
C ALA A 47 -4.98 -11.24 -11.73
N ASP A 48 -4.94 -9.91 -11.70
CA ASP A 48 -3.75 -9.16 -11.31
C ASP A 48 -3.32 -9.43 -9.88
N LEU A 49 -2.01 -9.38 -9.64
CA LEU A 49 -1.39 -9.45 -8.33
C LEU A 49 -1.63 -8.15 -7.54
N CYS A 50 -1.18 -8.12 -6.30
CA CYS A 50 -1.44 -6.97 -5.45
C CYS A 50 -0.67 -5.72 -5.91
N SER A 51 -1.35 -4.57 -5.87
CA SER A 51 -0.82 -3.27 -6.25
C SER A 51 0.20 -2.71 -5.23
N GLN A 52 0.92 -1.67 -5.61
CA GLN A 52 1.88 -0.99 -4.73
C GLN A 52 1.25 -0.54 -3.40
N PRO A 53 0.05 0.08 -3.37
CA PRO A 53 -0.57 0.47 -2.11
C PRO A 53 -0.92 -0.73 -1.21
N THR A 54 -1.13 -1.91 -1.80
CA THR A 54 -1.46 -3.12 -1.06
C THR A 54 -0.22 -3.69 -0.37
N ILE A 55 0.93 -3.73 -1.07
CA ILE A 55 2.22 -4.08 -0.48
C ILE A 55 2.64 -3.07 0.59
N SER A 56 2.50 -1.77 0.31
CA SER A 56 2.81 -0.73 1.30
C SER A 56 2.01 -0.88 2.59
N ARG A 57 0.71 -1.21 2.49
CA ARG A 57 -0.10 -1.49 3.67
C ARG A 57 0.34 -2.76 4.39
N LEU A 58 0.72 -3.81 3.67
CA LEU A 58 1.24 -5.02 4.30
C LEU A 58 2.47 -4.70 5.18
N GLU A 59 3.39 -3.88 4.66
CA GLU A 59 4.67 -3.61 5.31
C GLU A 59 4.62 -2.50 6.37
N ASN A 60 3.78 -1.49 6.15
CA ASN A 60 3.86 -0.22 6.87
C ASN A 60 2.54 0.20 7.53
N LEU A 61 1.57 -0.71 7.73
CA LEU A 61 0.28 -0.34 8.32
C LEU A 61 0.49 0.28 9.72
N PRO A 62 0.18 1.58 9.92
CA PRO A 62 0.30 2.19 11.23
C PRO A 62 -0.73 1.57 12.18
N GLY A 63 -0.30 1.30 13.41
CA GLY A 63 -1.22 0.87 14.46
C GLY A 63 -2.23 1.98 14.83
N PRO A 64 -3.33 1.65 15.52
CA PRO A 64 -4.37 2.61 15.89
C PRO A 64 -3.83 3.82 16.67
N THR A 65 -2.83 3.62 17.52
CA THR A 65 -2.20 4.71 18.28
C THR A 65 -1.42 5.66 17.36
N ALA A 66 -0.65 5.14 16.40
CA ALA A 66 0.06 5.97 15.43
C ALA A 66 -0.92 6.78 14.57
N LEU A 67 -2.00 6.15 14.10
CA LEU A 67 -3.07 6.81 13.35
C LEU A 67 -3.70 7.98 14.13
N LYS A 68 -4.03 7.77 15.42
CA LYS A 68 -4.57 8.84 16.28
C LYS A 68 -3.59 10.01 16.45
N ARG A 69 -2.30 9.72 16.61
CA ARG A 69 -1.26 10.76 16.74
C ARG A 69 -1.06 11.53 15.43
N MET A 70 -1.05 10.85 14.29
CA MET A 70 -1.00 11.51 12.98
C MET A 70 -2.21 12.41 12.75
N MET A 71 -3.41 11.95 13.07
CA MET A 71 -4.64 12.75 12.98
C MET A 71 -4.54 14.02 13.84
N ALA A 72 -4.12 13.89 15.10
CA ALA A 72 -3.93 15.04 15.98
C ALA A 72 -2.89 16.04 15.44
N ALA A 73 -1.78 15.54 14.89
CA ALA A 73 -0.74 16.38 14.27
C ALA A 73 -1.26 17.10 13.02
N MET A 74 -2.01 16.43 12.15
CA MET A 74 -2.62 17.06 10.98
C MET A 74 -3.62 18.15 11.36
N ILE A 75 -4.43 17.93 12.40
CA ILE A 75 -5.36 18.94 12.93
C ILE A 75 -4.58 20.16 13.45
N ALA A 76 -3.48 19.94 14.18
CA ALA A 76 -2.65 21.04 14.68
C ALA A 76 -2.06 21.88 13.52
N VAL A 77 -1.44 21.23 12.54
CA VAL A 77 -0.90 21.91 11.34
C VAL A 77 -1.98 22.69 10.59
N PHE A 78 -3.19 22.12 10.47
CA PHE A 78 -4.30 22.82 9.85
C PHE A 78 -4.71 24.06 10.64
N CYS A 79 -4.87 23.97 11.96
CA CYS A 79 -5.21 25.10 12.81
C CYS A 79 -4.17 26.23 12.74
N ASP A 80 -2.88 25.88 12.73
CA ASP A 80 -1.77 26.84 12.66
C ASP A 80 -1.71 27.61 11.33
N SER A 81 -2.41 27.14 10.29
CA SER A 81 -2.52 27.84 9.00
C SER A 81 -3.57 28.97 8.97
N PHE A 82 -4.29 29.23 10.06
CA PHE A 82 -5.31 30.28 10.17
C PHE A 82 -4.98 31.31 11.26
N ASP A 83 -5.25 32.59 10.99
CA ASP A 83 -5.04 33.67 11.96
C ASP A 83 -6.10 33.67 13.08
N PRO A 84 -7.41 33.51 12.78
CA PRO A 84 -8.32 32.95 13.76
C PRO A 84 -8.51 31.46 13.49
N VAL A 85 -8.07 30.64 14.43
CA VAL A 85 -8.32 29.19 14.41
C VAL A 85 -9.83 28.92 14.24
N PRO A 86 -10.25 28.08 13.28
CA PRO A 86 -11.67 27.82 13.03
C PRO A 86 -12.33 27.10 14.23
N ARG A 87 -13.53 27.53 14.59
CA ARG A 87 -14.31 26.92 15.70
C ARG A 87 -14.91 25.55 15.37
N ARG A 88 -14.88 25.14 14.10
CA ARG A 88 -15.42 23.86 13.63
C ARG A 88 -14.61 23.38 12.42
N ILE A 89 -14.18 22.13 12.46
CA ILE A 89 -13.56 21.43 11.33
C ILE A 89 -14.59 20.39 10.85
N LEU A 90 -14.87 20.40 9.55
CA LEU A 90 -15.73 19.41 8.89
C LEU A 90 -14.83 18.45 8.12
N LEU A 91 -14.95 17.15 8.40
CA LEU A 91 -14.20 16.06 7.76
C LEU A 91 -15.09 15.31 6.75
#